data_AF-A0A9N7LX66-F1
#
_entry.id   AF-A0A9N7LX66-F1
#
_cell.length_a   1.000
_cell.length_b   1.000
_cell.length_c   1.000
_cell.angle_alpha   90.00
_cell.angle_beta   90.00
_cell.angle_gamma   90.00
#
_symmetry.space_group_name_H-M   'P 1'
#
loop_
_entity.id
_entity.type
_entity.pdbx_description
1 polymer ?
#
loop_
_entity_poly.entity_id
_entity_poly.type
_entity_poly.pdbx_seq_one_letter_code
_entity_poly.pdbx_strand_id
1 'polypeptide(L)'
;MIAEVHLVNTALPGMHYDVGLIQAPRPSSAPCGPGAPDTAFTGLDLDGSGAGTVTIRNAIRPGATGVWVLVQRPSSFSQDPAEVYTSDFLASI
;
A
#
# COMPACT_ATOMS: atom_id res chain seq x y z
N MET A 1 6.95 3.34 12.45
CA MET A 1 6.38 4.32 11.53
C MET A 1 4.86 4.22 11.54
N ILE A 2 4.21 5.35 11.28
CA ILE A 2 2.76 5.45 11.08
C ILE A 2 2.58 6.19 9.75
N ALA A 3 1.75 5.65 8.85
CA ALA A 3 1.37 6.32 7.62
C ALA A 3 -0.15 6.37 7.53
N GLU A 4 -0.66 7.53 7.09
CA GLU A 4 -2.06 7.69 6.70
C GLU A 4 -2.12 7.73 5.17
N VAL A 5 -2.98 6.90 4.60
CA VAL A 5 -3.22 6.85 3.15
C VAL A 5 -4.66 7.24 2.90
N HIS A 6 -4.84 8.28 2.09
CA HIS A 6 -6.15 8.76 1.63
C HIS A 6 -6.26 8.53 0.13
N LEU A 7 -7.31 7.82 -0.29
CA LEU A 7 -7.62 7.54 -1.68
C LEU A 7 -8.97 8.14 -2.03
N VAL A 8 -9.05 8.77 -3.20
CA VAL A 8 -10.30 9.23 -3.80
C VAL A 8 -10.41 8.65 -5.20
N ASN A 9 -11.40 7.79 -5.42
CA ASN A 9 -11.76 7.25 -6.72
C ASN A 9 -13.29 7.24 -6.87
N THR A 10 -13.84 8.37 -7.35
CA THR A 10 -15.29 8.56 -7.49
C THR A 10 -15.92 7.71 -8.59
N ALA A 11 -15.11 7.10 -9.48
CA ALA A 11 -15.62 6.19 -10.50
C ALA A 11 -15.98 4.81 -9.93
N LEU A 12 -15.50 4.49 -8.72
CA LEU A 12 -15.58 3.18 -8.09
C LEU A 12 -15.95 3.26 -6.59
N PRO A 13 -17.08 3.89 -6.23
CA PRO A 13 -17.51 3.95 -4.83
C PRO A 13 -17.74 2.54 -4.25
N GLY A 14 -17.47 2.37 -2.95
CA GLY A 14 -17.62 1.07 -2.28
C GLY A 14 -16.54 0.03 -2.61
N MET A 15 -15.57 0.34 -3.46
CA MET A 15 -14.50 -0.62 -3.82
C MET A 15 -13.47 -0.79 -2.70
N HIS A 16 -12.97 -2.03 -2.63
CA HIS A 16 -11.86 -2.42 -1.75
C HIS A 16 -10.51 -2.25 -2.45
N TYR A 17 -9.52 -1.77 -1.71
CA TYR A 17 -8.12 -1.68 -2.09
C TYR A 17 -7.23 -2.29 -1.00
N ASP A 18 -6.13 -2.89 -1.40
CA ASP A 18 -5.03 -3.26 -0.50
C ASP A 18 -4.00 -2.14 -0.51
N VAL A 19 -3.59 -1.69 0.68
CA VAL A 19 -2.58 -0.64 0.87
C VAL A 19 -1.36 -1.24 1.56
N GLY A 20 -0.20 -1.10 0.95
CA GLY A 20 1.08 -1.61 1.40
C GLY A 20 2.12 -0.53 1.64
N LEU A 21 2.88 -0.67 2.72
CA LEU A 21 4.11 0.07 2.99
C LEU A 21 5.31 -0.87 2.84
N ILE A 22 6.29 -0.47 2.04
CA ILE A 22 7.49 -1.29 1.75
C ILE A 22 8.74 -0.48 2.11
N GLN A 23 9.48 -0.89 3.13
CA GLN A 23 10.67 -0.18 3.57
C GLN A 23 11.88 -0.43 2.67
N ALA A 24 12.74 0.58 2.52
CA ALA A 24 13.97 0.55 1.74
C ALA A 24 15.15 1.09 2.59
N PRO A 25 16.41 0.74 2.27
CA PRO A 25 16.84 -0.15 1.19
C PRO A 25 16.54 -1.62 1.49
N ARG A 26 16.28 -2.38 0.43
CA ARG A 26 15.94 -3.81 0.48
C ARG A 26 16.63 -4.56 -0.66
N PRO A 27 16.96 -5.86 -0.49
CA PRO A 27 17.48 -6.68 -1.58
C PRO A 27 16.44 -6.80 -2.71
N SER A 28 16.89 -6.80 -3.96
CA SER A 28 16.01 -6.98 -5.13
C SER A 28 15.36 -8.37 -5.19
N SER A 29 15.95 -9.36 -4.52
CA SER A 29 15.43 -10.72 -4.41
C SER A 29 14.33 -10.90 -3.37
N ALA A 30 14.11 -9.91 -2.49
CA ALA A 30 13.10 -10.02 -1.46
C ALA A 30 11.69 -9.84 -2.06
N PRO A 31 10.68 -10.66 -1.67
CA PRO A 31 9.30 -10.42 -2.05
C PRO A 31 8.75 -9.15 -1.38
N CYS A 32 7.83 -8.45 -2.04
CA CYS A 32 7.26 -7.19 -1.55
C CYS A 32 5.77 -7.26 -1.20
N GLY A 33 5.15 -8.43 -1.35
CA GLY A 33 3.72 -8.62 -1.08
C GLY A 33 3.40 -8.81 0.42
N PRO A 34 2.11 -8.99 0.76
CA PRO A 34 1.65 -9.19 2.12
C PRO A 34 2.40 -10.31 2.86
N GLY A 35 2.82 -10.03 4.09
CA GLY A 35 3.55 -10.97 4.95
C GLY A 35 5.04 -11.12 4.62
N ALA A 36 5.54 -10.49 3.56
CA ALA A 36 6.96 -10.44 3.29
C ALA A 36 7.72 -9.58 4.32
N PRO A 37 8.99 -9.87 4.61
CA PRO A 37 9.82 -9.04 5.48
C PRO A 37 9.80 -7.57 5.07
N ASP A 38 9.75 -6.69 6.06
CA ASP A 38 9.84 -5.23 5.91
C ASP A 38 8.67 -4.58 5.16
N THR A 39 7.56 -5.32 5.05
CA THR A 39 6.30 -4.85 4.49
C THR A 39 5.21 -4.78 5.56
N ALA A 40 4.24 -3.90 5.36
CA ALA A 40 3.00 -3.90 6.13
C ALA A 40 1.84 -3.60 5.19
N PHE A 41 0.80 -4.42 5.24
CA PHE A 41 -0.38 -4.28 4.38
C PHE A 41 -1.66 -4.20 5.21
N THR A 42 -2.65 -3.48 4.71
CA THR A 42 -3.99 -3.42 5.27
C THR A 42 -5.01 -3.14 4.17
N GLY A 43 -6.28 -3.42 4.45
CA GLY A 43 -7.39 -3.08 3.56
C GLY A 43 -7.83 -1.63 3.69
N LEU A 44 -8.30 -1.06 2.59
CA LEU A 44 -8.92 0.24 2.50
C LEU A 44 -10.22 0.12 1.70
N ASP A 45 -11.35 0.42 2.34
CA ASP A 45 -12.65 0.47 1.68
C ASP A 45 -13.03 1.92 1.37
N LEU A 46 -13.45 2.18 0.13
CA LEU A 46 -14.02 3.45 -0.25
C LEU A 46 -15.47 3.55 0.22
N ASP A 47 -15.88 4.73 0.68
CA ASP A 47 -17.26 5.03 1.03
C ASP A 47 -18.15 5.25 -0.22
N GLY A 48 -19.42 5.61 0.01
CA GLY A 48 -20.38 5.86 -1.07
C GLY A 48 -20.05 7.07 -1.95
N SER A 49 -19.11 7.93 -1.54
CA SER A 49 -18.57 9.03 -2.35
C SER A 49 -17.31 8.64 -3.13
N GLY A 50 -16.76 7.45 -2.87
CA GLY A 50 -15.50 6.99 -3.45
C GLY A 50 -14.27 7.50 -2.70
N ALA A 51 -14.39 7.90 -1.43
CA ALA A 51 -13.28 8.33 -0.59
C ALA A 51 -13.00 7.31 0.51
N GLY A 52 -11.74 7.13 0.87
CA GLY A 52 -11.36 6.25 1.98
C GLY A 52 -10.02 6.64 2.58
N THR A 53 -9.90 6.47 3.90
CA THR A 53 -8.66 6.68 4.65
C THR A 53 -8.32 5.46 5.47
N VAL A 54 -7.04 5.07 5.50
CA VAL A 54 -6.53 4.05 6.40
C VAL A 54 -5.21 4.47 7.05
N THR A 55 -5.03 4.06 8.31
CA THR A 55 -3.76 4.22 9.02
C THR A 55 -3.04 2.88 9.09
N ILE A 56 -1.81 2.83 8.57
CA ILE A 56 -0.93 1.68 8.69
C ILE A 56 0.14 1.95 9.74
N ARG A 57 0.36 0.97 10.61
CA ARG A 57 1.44 1.00 11.61
C ARG A 57 2.40 -0.13 11.34
N ASN A 58 3.70 0.17 11.31
CA ASN A 58 4.76 -0.81 11.16
C ASN A 58 5.97 -0.45 12.02
N ALA A 59 6.74 -1.44 12.45
CA ALA A 59 8.05 -1.21 13.04
C ALA A 59 9.03 -0.72 11.96
N ILE A 60 9.94 0.21 12.30
CA ILE A 60 11.00 0.62 11.37
C ILE A 60 12.14 -0.40 11.47
N ARG A 61 12.52 -1.00 10.34
CA ARG A 61 13.65 -1.94 10.30
C ARG A 61 14.96 -1.17 10.51
N PRO A 62 15.94 -1.71 11.26
CA PRO A 62 17.27 -1.13 11.32
C PRO A 62 17.87 -0.87 9.94
N GLY A 63 18.31 0.36 9.70
CA GLY A 63 18.91 0.79 8.44
C GLY A 63 17.91 1.16 7.34
N ALA A 64 16.60 1.11 7.60
CA ALA A 64 15.62 1.66 6.67
C ALA A 64 15.74 3.19 6.62
N THR A 65 15.76 3.74 5.41
CA THR A 65 15.90 5.19 5.15
C THR A 65 14.70 5.77 4.40
N GLY A 66 13.85 4.90 3.83
CA GLY A 66 12.65 5.33 3.14
C GLY A 66 11.56 4.26 3.10
N VAL A 67 10.38 4.66 2.64
CA VAL A 67 9.23 3.78 2.45
C VAL A 67 8.54 4.07 1.11
N TRP A 68 8.16 3.02 0.38
CA TRP A 68 7.23 3.07 -0.76
C TRP A 68 5.81 2.82 -0.28
N VAL A 69 4.86 3.46 -0.95
CA VAL A 69 3.43 3.16 -0.82
C VAL A 69 2.95 2.44 -2.07
N LEU A 70 2.21 1.36 -1.89
CA LEU A 70 1.55 0.60 -2.95
C LEU A 70 0.06 0.52 -2.62
N VAL A 71 -0.80 0.87 -3.56
CA VAL A 71 -2.26 0.77 -3.45
C VAL A 71 -2.77 -0.03 -4.63
N GLN A 72 -3.45 -1.14 -4.39
CA GLN A 72 -3.84 -2.08 -5.43
C GLN A 72 -5.31 -2.47 -5.27
N ARG A 73 -6.02 -2.58 -6.39
CA ARG A 73 -7.35 -3.18 -6.41
C ARG A 73 -7.25 -4.64 -6.85
N PRO A 74 -7.73 -5.61 -6.07
CA PRO A 74 -7.72 -7.01 -6.48
C PRO A 74 -8.58 -7.24 -7.73
N SER A 75 -8.19 -8.23 -8.54
CA SER A 75 -8.95 -8.70 -9.69
C SER A 75 -9.59 -10.06 -9.40
N SER A 76 -10.88 -10.21 -9.68
CA SER A 76 -11.59 -11.46 -9.36
C SER A 76 -11.14 -12.66 -10.19
N PHE A 77 -10.52 -12.42 -11.34
CA PHE A 77 -10.18 -13.46 -12.32
C PHE A 77 -8.73 -13.38 -12.82
N SER A 78 -7.88 -12.58 -12.20
CA SER A 78 -6.46 -12.42 -12.55
C SER A 78 -5.59 -12.37 -11.31
N GLN A 79 -4.34 -12.80 -11.44
CA GLN A 79 -3.30 -12.57 -10.42
C GLN A 79 -2.75 -11.13 -10.49
N ASP A 80 -2.93 -10.46 -11.63
CA ASP A 80 -2.58 -9.05 -11.76
C ASP A 80 -3.69 -8.18 -11.14
N PRO A 81 -3.31 -7.11 -10.40
CA PRO A 81 -4.28 -6.16 -9.88
C PRO A 81 -5.09 -5.50 -11.00
N ALA A 82 -6.35 -5.20 -10.72
CA ALA A 82 -7.19 -4.44 -11.64
C ALA A 82 -6.74 -2.97 -11.73
N GLU A 83 -6.19 -2.42 -10.65
CA GLU A 83 -5.59 -1.08 -10.57
C GLU A 83 -4.35 -1.14 -9.68
N VAL A 84 -3.36 -0.30 -10.00
CA VAL A 84 -2.15 -0.10 -9.19
C VAL A 84 -1.81 1.39 -9.15
N TYR A 85 -1.62 1.91 -7.95
CA TYR A 85 -1.04 3.21 -7.68
C TYR A 85 0.17 3.03 -6.77
N THR A 86 1.29 3.65 -7.10
CA THR A 86 2.52 3.56 -6.30
C THR A 86 3.14 4.94 -6.19
N SER A 87 3.86 5.18 -5.10
CA SER A 87 4.72 6.36 -5.00
C SER A 87 5.77 6.36 -6.11
N ASP A 88 6.17 7.52 -6.64
CA ASP A 88 7.30 7.62 -7.60
C ASP A 88 8.67 7.69 -6.91
N PHE A 89 8.68 8.00 -5.62
CA PHE A 89 9.88 8.16 -4.80
C PHE A 89 9.67 7.59 -3.41
N LEU A 90 10.79 7.33 -2.72
CA LEU A 90 10.80 6.95 -1.32
C LEU A 90 10.46 8.14 -0.43
N ALA A 91 9.42 8.02 0.39
CA ALA A 91 9.23 8.94 1.50
C ALA A 91 10.30 8.66 2.57
N SER A 92 11.01 9.70 3.02
CA SER A 92 12.03 9.55 4.06
C SER A 92 11.40 9.18 5.41
N ILE A 93 12.08 8.33 6.17
CA ILE A 93 11.69 7.90 7.53
C ILE A 93 12.83 8.13 8.53
#